data_AF-A0A9X9F458-F1
#
_entry.id   AF-A0A9X9F458-F1
#
_cell.length_a   1.000
_cell.length_b   1.000
_cell.length_c   1.000
_cell.angle_alpha   90.00
_cell.angle_beta   90.00
_cell.angle_gamma   90.00
#
_symmetry.space_group_name_H-M   'P 1'
#
loop_
_entity.id
_entity.type
_entity.pdbx_description
1 polymer ?
#
loop_
_entity_poly.entity_id
_entity_poly.type
_entity_poly.pdbx_seq_one_letter_code
_entity_poly.pdbx_strand_id
1 'polypeptide(L)'
;VFNDHFNNTNLPNQLKHGSRLIGRWMKDNKNGTYEVFAIWEYDSYEQYNEIESKIRSDERHIKRIHEWYENHGGKEYVLQEYIVEMKNEELVCTVK
;
A
#
# COMPACT_ATOMS: atom_id res chain seq x y z
N VAL A 1 -9.61 -10.63 -1.43
CA VAL A 1 -8.85 -10.42 -0.17
C VAL A 1 -7.88 -9.25 -0.28
N PHE A 2 -6.72 -9.35 -0.94
CA PHE A 2 -5.74 -8.26 -0.96
C PHE A 2 -6.22 -6.98 -1.67
N ASN A 3 -6.92 -7.12 -2.81
CA ASN A 3 -7.53 -5.99 -3.50
C ASN A 3 -8.63 -5.32 -2.66
N ASP A 4 -9.42 -6.09 -1.92
CA ASP A 4 -10.46 -5.55 -1.05
C ASP A 4 -9.86 -4.79 0.14
N HIS A 5 -8.78 -5.32 0.72
CA HIS A 5 -8.03 -4.64 1.77
C HIS A 5 -7.48 -3.29 1.26
N PHE A 6 -6.95 -3.27 0.04
CA PHE A 6 -6.49 -2.04 -0.58
C PHE A 6 -7.64 -1.02 -0.72
N ASN A 7 -8.75 -1.42 -1.36
CA ASN A 7 -9.85 -0.52 -1.67
C ASN A 7 -10.59 0.01 -0.42
N ASN A 8 -10.74 -0.84 0.60
CA ASN A 8 -11.58 -0.51 1.77
C ASN A 8 -10.77 0.03 2.96
N THR A 9 -9.48 -0.27 3.04
CA THR A 9 -8.63 0.10 4.19
C THR A 9 -7.51 1.04 3.79
N ASN A 10 -6.68 0.66 2.82
CA ASN A 10 -5.47 1.43 2.48
C ASN A 10 -5.77 2.71 1.68
N LEU A 11 -6.45 2.58 0.54
CA LEU A 11 -6.74 3.67 -0.38
C LEU A 11 -7.48 4.84 0.30
N PRO A 12 -8.53 4.63 1.11
CA PRO A 12 -9.22 5.74 1.76
C PRO A 12 -8.30 6.54 2.70
N ASN A 13 -7.37 5.87 3.40
CA ASN A 13 -6.43 6.56 4.28
C ASN A 13 -5.37 7.35 3.50
N GLN A 14 -4.87 6.78 2.40
CA GLN A 14 -3.96 7.45 1.49
C GLN A 14 -4.59 8.74 0.93
N LEU A 15 -5.80 8.65 0.39
CA LEU A 15 -6.52 9.80 -0.17
C LEU A 15 -6.84 10.85 0.89
N LYS A 16 -7.23 10.43 2.11
CA LYS A 16 -7.51 11.32 3.24
C LYS A 16 -6.33 12.24 3.56
N HIS A 17 -5.10 11.73 3.45
CA HIS A 17 -3.89 12.48 3.80
C HIS A 17 -3.21 13.16 2.60
N GLY A 18 -3.81 13.06 1.40
CA GLY A 18 -3.39 13.81 0.22
C GLY A 18 -2.53 13.03 -0.77
N SER A 19 -2.31 11.73 -0.58
CA SER A 19 -1.61 10.89 -1.56
C SER A 19 -2.42 10.83 -2.86
N ARG A 20 -1.76 10.97 -4.01
CA ARG A 20 -2.41 10.89 -5.33
C ARG A 20 -2.06 9.59 -6.02
N LEU A 21 -3.04 8.70 -6.19
CA LEU A 21 -2.85 7.45 -6.92
C LEU A 21 -2.84 7.72 -8.43
N ILE A 22 -1.70 7.49 -9.08
CA ILE A 22 -1.59 7.55 -10.55
C ILE A 22 -2.18 6.30 -11.18
N GLY A 23 -1.89 5.15 -10.57
CA GLY A 23 -2.45 3.90 -11.04
C GLY A 23 -2.03 2.73 -10.16
N ARG A 24 -2.77 1.64 -10.30
CA ARG A 24 -2.49 0.37 -9.66
C ARG A 24 -2.80 -0.73 -10.66
N TRP A 25 -1.82 -1.60 -10.86
CA TRP A 25 -1.91 -2.69 -11.83
C TRP A 25 -1.71 -4.02 -11.15
N MET A 26 -2.24 -5.06 -11.78
CA MET A 26 -2.11 -6.44 -11.34
C MET A 26 -1.69 -7.26 -12.55
N LYS A 27 -0.64 -8.06 -12.38
CA LYS A 27 -0.06 -8.90 -13.42
C LYS A 27 0.02 -10.33 -12.93
N ASP A 28 -0.50 -11.26 -13.73
CA ASP A 28 -0.36 -12.69 -13.48
C ASP A 28 1.05 -13.15 -13.87
N ASN A 29 1.76 -13.80 -12.95
CA ASN A 29 3.10 -14.35 -13.19
C ASN A 29 3.05 -15.78 -13.78
N LYS A 30 1.87 -16.36 -14.00
CA LYS A 30 1.62 -17.69 -14.58
C LYS A 30 2.23 -18.84 -13.78
N ASN A 31 2.46 -18.63 -12.48
CA ASN A 31 2.99 -19.62 -11.55
C ASN A 31 2.16 -19.67 -10.24
N GLY A 32 0.91 -19.21 -10.29
CA GLY A 32 0.03 -19.11 -9.12
C GLY A 32 0.27 -17.86 -8.26
N THR A 33 1.20 -16.98 -8.65
CA THR A 33 1.43 -15.68 -7.99
C THR A 33 0.98 -14.53 -8.87
N TYR A 34 0.67 -13.41 -8.22
CA TYR A 34 0.35 -12.16 -8.88
C TYR A 34 1.25 -11.05 -8.36
N GLU A 35 1.73 -10.22 -9.28
CA GLU A 35 2.44 -8.99 -8.97
C GLU A 35 1.42 -7.85 -8.92
N VAL A 36 1.46 -7.06 -7.86
CA VAL A 36 0.63 -5.87 -7.70
C VAL A 36 1.56 -4.69 -7.44
N PHE A 37 1.45 -3.66 -8.26
CA PHE A 37 2.21 -2.42 -8.07
C PHE A 37 1.29 -1.22 -8.18
N ALA A 38 1.57 -0.20 -7.38
CA ALA A 38 0.84 1.06 -7.36
C ALA A 38 1.85 2.21 -7.45
N ILE A 39 1.53 3.20 -8.28
CA ILE A 39 2.33 4.42 -8.43
C ILE A 39 1.57 5.56 -7.79
N TRP A 40 2.26 6.30 -6.92
CA TRP A 40 1.75 7.47 -6.25
C TRP A 40 2.56 8.68 -6.68
N GLU A 41 1.88 9.81 -6.82
CA GLU A 41 2.51 11.09 -7.15
C GLU A 41 2.48 12.02 -5.94
N TYR A 42 3.58 12.73 -5.76
CA TYR A 42 3.78 13.76 -4.76
C TYR A 42 4.49 14.94 -5.42
N ASP A 43 4.21 16.15 -4.92
CA ASP A 43 4.81 17.38 -5.44
C ASP A 43 6.29 17.50 -5.07
N SER A 44 6.71 16.89 -3.96
CA SER A 44 8.10 16.81 -3.53
C SER A 44 8.34 15.62 -2.58
N TYR A 45 9.61 15.30 -2.35
CA TYR A 45 10.01 14.27 -1.38
C TYR A 45 9.64 14.64 0.06
N GLU A 46 9.71 15.93 0.42
CA GLU A 46 9.28 16.44 1.73
C GLU A 46 7.79 16.23 1.93
N GLN A 47 6.98 16.54 0.92
CA GLN A 47 5.53 16.32 0.96
C GLN A 47 5.21 14.83 1.13
N TYR A 48 5.93 13.95 0.42
CA TYR A 48 5.81 12.50 0.62
C TYR A 48 6.05 12.12 2.09
N ASN A 49 7.14 12.57 2.71
CA ASN A 49 7.45 12.24 4.11
C ASN A 49 6.39 12.77 5.09
N GLU A 50 5.88 13.98 4.87
CA GLU A 50 4.82 14.55 5.70
C GLU A 50 3.53 13.72 5.63
N ILE A 51 3.12 13.33 4.42
CA ILE A 51 1.93 12.52 4.19
C ILE A 51 2.10 11.13 4.79
N GLU A 52 3.28 10.52 4.59
CA GLU A 52 3.61 9.20 5.14
C GLU A 52 3.55 9.18 6.67
N SER A 53 4.08 10.21 7.31
CA SER A 53 4.00 10.39 8.76
C SER A 53 2.56 10.52 9.27
N LYS A 54 1.71 11.27 8.55
CA LYS A 54 0.28 11.41 8.89
C LYS A 54 -0.48 10.10 8.71
N ILE A 55 -0.17 9.33 7.67
CA ILE A 55 -0.76 8.01 7.42
C ILE A 55 -0.41 7.04 8.54
N ARG A 56 0.86 7.00 8.96
CA ARG A 56 1.34 6.10 10.02
C ARG A 56 0.86 6.48 11.41
N SER A 57 0.54 7.74 11.65
CA SER A 57 0.02 8.22 12.93
C SER A 57 -1.52 8.15 13.03
N ASP A 58 -2.23 7.77 11.97
CA ASP A 58 -3.68 7.60 12.01
C ASP A 58 -4.07 6.34 12.79
N GLU A 59 -4.36 6.51 14.08
CA GLU A 59 -4.74 5.42 14.99
C GLU A 59 -5.93 4.60 14.50
N ARG A 60 -6.92 5.24 13.85
CA ARG A 60 -8.08 4.52 13.31
C ARG A 60 -7.67 3.64 12.14
N HIS A 61 -6.77 4.12 11.28
CA HIS A 61 -6.22 3.33 10.19
C HIS A 61 -5.38 2.15 10.72
N ILE A 62 -4.50 2.41 11.69
CA ILE A 62 -3.67 1.39 12.34
C ILE A 62 -4.58 0.29 12.91
N LYS A 63 -5.63 0.67 13.64
CA LYS A 63 -6.59 -0.30 14.21
C LYS A 63 -7.25 -1.15 13.11
N ARG A 64 -7.69 -0.56 12.00
CA ARG A 64 -8.29 -1.30 10.87
C ARG A 64 -7.32 -2.28 10.23
N ILE A 65 -6.03 -1.91 10.12
CA ILE A 65 -5.00 -2.81 9.61
C ILE A 65 -4.81 -3.99 10.56
N HIS A 66 -4.69 -3.73 11.87
CA HIS A 66 -4.57 -4.78 12.87
C HIS A 66 -5.76 -5.74 12.84
N GLU A 67 -6.99 -5.22 12.90
CA GLU A 67 -8.21 -6.03 12.81
C GLU A 67 -8.26 -6.85 11.51
N TRP A 68 -7.79 -6.29 10.40
CA TRP A 68 -7.72 -7.03 9.14
C TRP A 68 -6.74 -8.20 9.23
N TYR A 69 -5.54 -8.01 9.78
CA TYR A 69 -4.59 -9.11 9.96
C TYR A 69 -5.15 -10.20 10.87
N GLU A 70 -5.74 -9.84 12.02
CA GLU A 70 -6.33 -10.81 12.95
C GLU A 70 -7.44 -11.65 12.29
N ASN A 71 -8.29 -11.01 11.49
CA ASN A 71 -9.36 -11.71 10.75
C ASN A 71 -8.84 -12.64 9.64
N HIS A 72 -7.56 -12.58 9.28
CA HIS A 72 -6.94 -13.38 8.22
C HIS A 72 -5.81 -14.28 8.74
N GLY A 73 -5.82 -14.62 10.02
CA GLY A 73 -4.87 -15.57 10.62
C GLY A 73 -3.66 -14.94 11.31
N GLY A 74 -3.63 -13.61 11.44
CA GLY A 74 -2.56 -12.86 12.07
C GLY A 74 -1.52 -12.36 11.06
N LYS A 75 -0.74 -11.36 11.49
CA LYS A 75 0.24 -10.68 10.62
C LYS A 75 1.30 -11.65 10.10
N GLU A 76 1.89 -12.46 10.97
CA GLU A 76 2.93 -13.42 10.61
C GLU A 76 2.43 -14.42 9.56
N TYR A 77 1.23 -14.98 9.75
CA TYR A 77 0.62 -15.91 8.80
C TYR A 77 0.42 -15.27 7.42
N VAL A 78 -0.17 -14.06 7.37
CA VAL A 78 -0.38 -13.37 6.10
C VAL A 78 0.94 -13.08 5.38
N LEU A 79 1.96 -12.62 6.10
CA LEU A 79 3.27 -12.32 5.51
C LEU A 79 3.97 -13.58 4.98
N GLN A 80 3.82 -14.72 5.66
CA GLN A 80 4.45 -15.98 5.24
C GLN A 80 3.70 -16.64 4.08
N GLU A 81 2.37 -16.65 4.11
CA GLU A 81 1.57 -17.43 3.17
C GLU A 81 1.12 -16.64 1.95
N TYR A 82 0.90 -15.32 2.07
CA TYR A 82 0.30 -14.51 1.00
C TYR A 82 1.29 -13.59 0.29
N ILE A 83 2.44 -13.28 0.91
CA ILE A 83 3.39 -12.29 0.38
C ILE A 83 4.71 -12.98 0.04
N VAL A 84 5.01 -13.08 -1.26
CA VAL A 84 6.28 -13.64 -1.75
C VAL A 84 7.40 -12.61 -1.67
N GLU A 85 7.13 -11.38 -2.09
CA GLU A 85 8.09 -10.27 -2.11
C GLU A 85 7.33 -8.94 -1.96
N MET A 86 7.96 -7.93 -1.35
CA MET A 86 7.43 -6.57 -1.24
C MET A 86 8.54 -5.55 -1.50
N LYS A 87 8.26 -4.57 -2.38
CA LYS A 87 9.17 -3.48 -2.72
C LYS A 87 8.50 -2.13 -2.51
N ASN A 88 9.30 -1.13 -2.14
CA ASN A 88 8.92 0.27 -2.11
C ASN A 88 10.08 1.08 -2.68
N GLU A 89 9.86 1.69 -3.84
CA GLU A 89 10.90 2.32 -4.65
C GLU A 89 10.46 3.72 -5.08
N GLU A 90 11.40 4.66 -5.09
CA GLU A 90 11.19 6.00 -5.62
C GLU A 90 11.33 6.00 -7.14
N LEU A 91 10.37 6.63 -7.82
CA LEU A 91 10.45 6.89 -9.26
C LEU A 91 10.70 8.39 -9.48
N VAL A 92 11.83 8.72 -10.12
CA VAL A 92 12.19 10.09 -10.46
C VAL A 92 12.18 10.31 -11.98
N CYS A 93 11.69 11.46 -12.43
CA CYS A 93 11.81 11.84 -13.84
C CYS A 93 13.28 12.08 -14.19
N THR A 94 13.80 11.36 -15.18
CA THR A 94 15.18 11.52 -15.68
C THR A 94 15.29 12.47 -16.86
N VAL A 95 14.15 12.91 -17.42
CA VAL A 95 14.08 13.87 -18.52
C VAL A 95 14.08 15.28 -17.93
N LYS A 96 15.12 16.05 -18.26
CA LYS A 96 15.25 17.48 -17.92
C LYS A 96 14.73 18.36 -19.04
#